data_AF-A0A0B8P342-F1
#
_entry.id   AF-A0A0B8P342-F1
#
_cell.length_a   1.000
_cell.length_b   1.000
_cell.length_c   1.000
_cell.angle_alpha   90.00
_cell.angle_beta   90.00
_cell.angle_gamma   90.00
#
_symmetry.space_group_name_H-M   'P 1'
#
loop_
_entity.id
_entity.type
_entity.pdbx_description
1 polymer ?
#
loop_
_entity_poly.entity_id
_entity_poly.type
_entity_poly.pdbx_seq_one_letter_code
_entity_poly.pdbx_strand_id
1 'polypeptide(L)'
;MLKDTVDYPMIGIVVEEDQYRSFSAPILQIYKDMMLENRPILRSSQTQVLVDVMAESDAILFGTNSVRALRSYGEKFVQLPSKELDEQDAFSVPAYLIHHQRSANSAAHQWMQEILIEELTELLR
;
A
#
# COMPACT_ATOMS: atom_id res chain seq x y z
N MET A 1 4.29 -16.48 10.71
CA MET A 1 3.13 -16.85 9.87
C MET A 1 2.07 -15.78 10.00
N LEU A 2 1.16 -15.62 9.04
CA LEU A 2 0.12 -14.59 9.10
C LEU A 2 -0.68 -14.63 10.43
N LYS A 3 -0.92 -15.84 10.97
CA LYS A 3 -1.53 -16.04 12.29
C LYS A 3 -0.79 -15.35 13.45
N ASP A 4 0.52 -15.22 13.39
CA ASP A 4 1.30 -14.59 14.46
C ASP A 4 1.16 -13.05 14.45
N THR A 5 0.58 -12.48 13.39
CA THR A 5 0.35 -11.03 13.25
C THR A 5 -1.02 -10.58 13.73
N VAL A 6 -1.97 -11.51 13.95
CA VAL A 6 -3.37 -11.17 14.27
C VAL A 6 -3.55 -10.61 15.69
N ASP A 7 -2.60 -10.90 16.57
CA ASP A 7 -2.58 -10.41 17.95
C ASP A 7 -2.03 -8.98 18.06
N TYR A 8 -1.43 -8.47 16.98
CA TYR A 8 -0.90 -7.11 16.93
C TYR A 8 -1.97 -6.14 16.39
N PRO A 9 -2.01 -4.90 16.91
CA PRO A 9 -2.89 -3.88 16.36
C PRO A 9 -2.53 -3.59 14.90
N MET A 10 -3.49 -3.70 13.97
CA MET A 10 -3.24 -3.36 12.58
C MET A 10 -3.72 -1.94 12.26
N ILE A 11 -2.92 -1.23 11.49
CA ILE A 11 -3.24 0.06 10.88
C ILE A 11 -3.19 -0.07 9.37
N GLY A 12 -3.99 0.71 8.65
CA GLY A 12 -4.10 0.55 7.20
C GLY A 12 -4.23 1.85 6.44
N ILE A 13 -3.67 1.86 5.23
CA ILE A 13 -3.90 2.97 4.29
C ILE A 13 -5.35 2.91 3.76
N VAL A 14 -6.00 4.06 3.72
CA VAL A 14 -7.25 4.24 2.98
C VAL A 14 -6.89 4.63 1.56
N VAL A 15 -7.24 3.77 0.61
CA VAL A 15 -7.26 4.12 -0.80
C VAL A 15 -8.65 4.72 -1.05
N GLU A 16 -8.70 5.98 -1.48
CA GLU A 16 -9.98 6.67 -1.72
C GLU A 16 -10.79 5.93 -2.78
N GLU A 17 -12.09 5.75 -2.51
CA GLU A 17 -13.05 5.19 -3.44
C GLU A 17 -13.40 6.22 -4.51
N ASP A 18 -13.03 5.96 -5.76
CA ASP A 18 -13.61 6.69 -6.89
C ASP A 18 -14.99 6.08 -7.19
N GLN A 19 -15.98 6.91 -7.55
CA GLN A 19 -17.41 6.52 -7.67
C GLN A 19 -17.68 5.35 -8.63
N TYR A 20 -16.68 4.95 -9.43
CA TYR A 20 -16.77 3.89 -10.41
C TYR A 20 -15.93 2.64 -10.09
N ARG A 21 -15.10 2.66 -9.04
CA ARG A 21 -14.26 1.53 -8.63
C ARG A 21 -14.33 1.38 -7.12
N SER A 22 -15.16 0.45 -6.65
CA SER A 22 -15.20 0.03 -5.25
C SER A 22 -13.89 -0.67 -4.89
N PHE A 23 -12.84 0.09 -4.61
CA PHE A 23 -11.63 -0.44 -4.01
C PHE A 23 -11.74 -0.28 -2.51
N SER A 24 -12.27 -1.31 -1.85
CA SER A 24 -12.32 -1.36 -0.39
C SER A 24 -10.88 -1.44 0.13
N ALA A 25 -10.56 -0.69 1.19
CA ALA A 25 -9.27 -0.74 1.85
C ALA A 25 -8.82 -2.21 2.03
N PRO A 26 -7.71 -2.66 1.40
CA PRO A 26 -7.33 -4.08 1.34
C PRO A 26 -7.28 -4.77 2.71
N ILE A 27 -6.91 -4.01 3.74
CA ILE A 27 -6.91 -4.47 5.13
C ILE A 27 -8.27 -5.01 5.58
N LEU A 28 -9.39 -4.39 5.20
CA LEU A 28 -10.73 -4.86 5.57
C LEU A 28 -11.08 -6.19 4.90
N GLN A 29 -10.57 -6.41 3.69
CA GLN A 29 -10.73 -7.68 2.98
C GLN A 29 -9.97 -8.80 3.70
N ILE A 30 -8.75 -8.52 4.18
CA ILE A 30 -7.97 -9.46 5.01
C ILE A 30 -8.73 -9.84 6.28
N TYR A 31 -9.23 -8.85 7.03
CA TYR A 31 -10.00 -9.12 8.26
C TYR A 31 -11.23 -9.99 7.99
N LYS A 32 -11.93 -9.72 6.87
CA LYS A 32 -13.10 -10.50 6.44
C LYS A 32 -12.72 -11.94 6.08
N ASP A 33 -11.66 -12.13 5.30
CA ASP A 33 -11.23 -13.45 4.84
C ASP A 33 -10.64 -14.31 5.97
N MET A 34 -10.03 -13.67 6.97
CA MET A 34 -9.49 -14.34 8.16
C MET A 34 -10.53 -14.55 9.28
N MET A 35 -11.78 -14.12 9.09
CA MET A 35 -12.85 -14.15 10.11
C MET A 35 -12.43 -13.48 11.43
N LEU A 36 -11.61 -12.43 11.34
CA LEU A 36 -11.14 -11.69 12.50
C LEU A 36 -12.18 -10.63 12.88
N GLU A 37 -12.66 -10.67 14.13
CA GLU A 37 -13.67 -9.70 14.62
C GLU A 37 -13.07 -8.33 14.96
N ASN A 38 -11.77 -8.28 15.27
CA ASN A 38 -11.08 -7.05 15.60
C ASN A 38 -10.93 -6.21 14.33
N ARG A 39 -11.30 -4.93 14.36
CA ARG A 39 -11.10 -4.01 13.23
C ARG A 39 -9.73 -3.35 13.33
N PRO A 40 -9.17 -2.83 12.21
CA PRO A 40 -7.96 -2.03 12.29
C PRO A 40 -8.18 -0.83 13.22
N ILE A 41 -7.21 -0.58 14.09
CA ILE A 41 -7.30 0.44 15.15
C ILE A 41 -7.25 1.87 14.57
N LEU A 42 -6.62 2.02 13.39
CA LEU A 42 -6.53 3.27 12.66
C LEU A 42 -6.51 3.02 11.16
N ARG A 43 -7.20 3.89 10.41
CA ARG A 43 -7.08 3.98 8.96
C ARG A 43 -6.92 5.43 8.56
N SER A 44 -6.00 5.70 7.63
CA SER A 44 -5.70 7.06 7.16
C SER A 44 -5.34 7.05 5.68
N SER A 45 -5.73 8.08 4.92
CA SER A 45 -5.22 8.33 3.57
C SER A 45 -3.85 9.04 3.59
N GLN A 46 -3.44 9.56 4.74
CA GLN A 46 -2.15 10.24 4.91
C GLN A 46 -1.10 9.27 5.44
N THR A 47 -0.11 8.96 4.61
CA THR A 47 1.00 8.04 4.95
C THR A 47 1.78 8.47 6.19
N GLN A 48 2.03 9.77 6.37
CA GLN A 48 2.80 10.27 7.51
C GLN A 48 2.18 9.89 8.86
N VAL A 49 0.85 10.01 8.99
CA VAL A 49 0.13 9.63 10.22
C VAL A 49 0.32 8.14 10.53
N LEU A 50 0.29 7.29 9.51
CA LEU A 50 0.48 5.85 9.67
C LEU A 50 1.93 5.53 10.09
N VAL A 51 2.90 6.24 9.51
CA VAL A 51 4.32 6.10 9.86
C VAL A 51 4.58 6.54 11.30
N ASP A 52 3.99 7.65 11.74
CA ASP A 52 4.16 8.15 13.11
C ASP A 52 3.58 7.18 14.14
N VAL A 53 2.40 6.60 13.86
CA VAL A 53 1.81 5.57 14.74
C VAL A 53 2.64 4.29 14.75
N MET A 54 3.13 3.85 13.59
CA MET A 54 4.01 2.69 13.50
C MET A 54 5.34 2.92 14.25
N ALA A 55 5.84 4.17 14.28
CA ALA A 55 7.09 4.52 14.98
C ALA A 55 6.99 4.42 16.51
N GLU A 56 5.79 4.68 17.05
CA GLU A 56 5.56 4.86 18.49
C GLU A 56 4.71 3.72 19.09
N SER A 57 4.45 2.64 18.34
CA SER A 57 3.65 1.51 18.80
C SER A 57 4.06 0.18 18.16
N ASP A 58 3.53 -0.92 18.69
CA ASP A 58 3.71 -2.27 18.12
C ASP A 58 2.75 -2.55 16.95
N ALA A 59 2.20 -1.51 16.31
CA ALA A 59 1.21 -1.67 15.27
C ALA A 59 1.83 -2.17 13.95
N ILE A 60 1.13 -3.08 13.28
CA ILE A 60 1.50 -3.56 11.94
C ILE A 60 0.76 -2.73 10.89
N LEU A 61 1.52 -2.11 9.99
CA LEU A 61 0.98 -1.39 8.85
C LEU A 61 0.68 -2.36 7.70
N PHE A 62 -0.58 -2.42 7.29
CA PHE A 62 -0.98 -2.95 6.00
C PHE A 62 -1.09 -1.81 4.98
N GLY A 63 -0.15 -1.70 4.06
CA GLY A 63 -0.02 -0.55 3.18
C GLY A 63 0.79 -0.80 1.92
N THR A 64 1.15 0.27 1.23
CA THR A 64 1.91 0.24 -0.02
C THR A 64 3.39 -0.12 0.19
N ASN A 65 4.00 -0.82 -0.77
CA ASN A 65 5.44 -1.13 -0.79
C ASN A 65 6.32 0.13 -0.80
N SER A 66 5.80 1.28 -1.24
CA SER A 66 6.57 2.53 -1.31
C SER A 66 7.05 3.04 0.06
N VAL A 67 6.51 2.55 1.17
CA VAL A 67 7.03 2.86 2.52
C VAL A 67 8.49 2.41 2.70
N ARG A 68 8.97 1.47 1.87
CA ARG A 68 10.37 1.04 1.85
C ARG A 68 11.34 2.16 1.46
N ALA A 69 10.88 3.18 0.74
CA ALA A 69 11.69 4.33 0.37
C ALA A 69 11.84 5.36 1.51
N LEU A 70 11.17 5.18 2.64
CA LEU A 70 11.36 6.04 3.81
C LEU A 70 12.77 5.84 4.37
N ARG A 71 13.43 6.93 4.74
CA ARG A 71 14.81 6.88 5.30
C ARG A 71 14.93 6.01 6.56
N SER A 72 13.84 5.85 7.30
CA SER A 72 13.78 5.05 8.53
C SER A 72 13.51 3.56 8.29
N TYR A 73 13.27 3.14 7.05
CA TYR A 73 13.10 1.74 6.71
C TYR A 73 14.41 0.97 6.92
N GLY A 74 14.34 -0.22 7.54
CA GLY A 74 15.49 -1.02 7.96
C GLY A 74 16.02 -0.66 9.35
N GLU A 75 15.84 0.58 9.82
CA GLU A 75 16.21 1.00 11.18
C GLU A 75 15.04 0.90 12.16
N LYS A 76 13.89 1.48 11.80
CA LYS A 76 12.69 1.54 12.64
C LYS A 76 11.62 0.55 12.22
N PHE A 77 11.61 0.18 10.94
CA PHE A 77 10.55 -0.63 10.35
C PHE A 77 11.15 -1.70 9.47
N VAL A 78 10.52 -2.87 9.49
CA VAL A 78 10.89 -4.00 8.65
C VAL A 78 9.64 -4.56 7.97
N GLN A 79 9.84 -5.17 6.81
CA GLN A 79 8.77 -5.91 6.16
C GLN A 79 8.56 -7.25 6.87
N LEU A 80 7.31 -7.62 7.08
CA LEU A 80 6.92 -8.95 7.53
C LEU A 80 6.45 -9.75 6.31
N PRO A 81 7.30 -10.63 5.75
CA PRO A 81 6.91 -11.45 4.60
C PRO A 81 5.83 -12.45 4.99
N SER A 82 4.86 -12.66 4.11
CA SER A 82 3.73 -13.56 4.35
C SER A 82 3.38 -14.24 3.04
N LYS A 83 3.81 -15.49 2.85
CA LYS A 83 3.49 -16.24 1.63
C LYS A 83 1.99 -16.29 1.36
N GLU A 84 1.20 -16.37 2.43
CA GLU A 84 -0.25 -16.37 2.35
C GLU A 84 -0.83 -15.09 1.76
N LEU A 85 -0.15 -13.94 1.89
CA LEU A 85 -0.60 -12.65 1.34
C LEU A 85 0.15 -12.27 0.06
N ASP A 86 1.45 -12.52 0.00
CA ASP A 86 2.35 -12.13 -1.10
C ASP A 86 1.99 -12.83 -2.42
N GLU A 87 1.39 -14.03 -2.36
CA GLU A 87 0.96 -14.79 -3.53
C GLU A 87 -0.50 -14.52 -3.94
N GLN A 88 -1.23 -13.65 -3.22
CA GLN A 88 -2.62 -13.35 -3.51
C GLN A 88 -2.80 -12.03 -4.27
N ASP A 89 -3.15 -12.14 -5.56
CA ASP A 89 -3.48 -11.00 -6.42
C ASP A 89 -4.58 -10.08 -5.85
N ALA A 90 -5.48 -10.63 -5.02
CA ALA A 90 -6.57 -9.90 -4.38
C ALA A 90 -6.09 -8.76 -3.46
N PHE A 91 -4.85 -8.82 -2.97
CA PHE A 91 -4.26 -7.77 -2.13
C PHE A 91 -3.35 -6.82 -2.91
N SER A 92 -3.16 -7.06 -4.21
CA SER A 92 -2.42 -6.16 -5.10
C SER A 92 -3.29 -4.97 -5.50
N VAL A 93 -2.73 -3.77 -5.41
CA VAL A 93 -3.38 -2.54 -5.88
C VAL A 93 -2.73 -2.13 -7.20
N PRO A 94 -3.43 -2.21 -8.36
CA PRO A 94 -2.84 -1.82 -9.62
C PRO A 94 -2.63 -0.30 -9.68
N ALA A 95 -1.41 0.10 -10.02
CA ALA A 95 -1.05 1.49 -10.28
C ALA A 95 -1.21 1.80 -11.78
N TYR A 96 -1.80 2.95 -12.09
CA TYR A 96 -2.01 3.39 -13.48
C TYR A 96 -1.40 4.77 -13.70
N LEU A 97 -0.62 4.92 -14.77
CA LEU A 97 -0.21 6.23 -15.27
C LEU A 97 -1.25 6.71 -16.29
N ILE A 98 -2.02 7.73 -15.92
CA ILE A 98 -3.09 8.27 -16.77
C ILE A 98 -2.56 9.50 -17.52
N HIS A 99 -2.71 9.51 -18.84
CA HIS A 99 -2.38 10.66 -19.67
C HIS A 99 -3.53 10.99 -20.62
N HIS A 100 -3.58 12.26 -21.06
CA HIS A 100 -4.59 12.68 -22.03
C HIS A 100 -4.18 12.28 -23.45
N GLN A 101 -5.14 11.88 -24.30
CA GLN A 101 -4.83 11.45 -25.68
C GLN A 101 -4.15 12.56 -26.51
N ARG A 102 -4.46 13.83 -26.24
CA ARG A 102 -3.84 14.99 -26.91
C ARG A 102 -2.33 15.09 -26.69
N SER A 103 -1.80 14.57 -25.58
CA SER A 103 -0.35 14.59 -25.30
C SER A 103 0.37 13.32 -25.79
N ALA A 104 -0.34 12.36 -26.38
CA ALA A 104 0.23 11.06 -26.76
C ALA A 104 1.42 11.16 -27.73
N ASN A 105 1.45 12.20 -28.58
CA ASN A 105 2.53 12.43 -29.55
C ASN A 105 3.52 13.52 -29.12
N SER A 106 3.41 14.02 -27.88
CA SER A 106 4.34 15.02 -27.37
C SER A 106 5.61 14.32 -26.89
N ALA A 107 6.75 14.61 -27.54
CA ALA A 107 8.04 14.04 -27.16
C ALA A 107 8.39 14.25 -25.68
N ALA A 108 8.07 15.42 -25.13
CA ALA A 108 8.30 15.71 -23.71
C ALA A 108 7.45 14.83 -22.77
N HIS A 109 6.19 14.56 -23.14
CA HIS A 109 5.32 13.68 -22.34
C HIS A 109 5.74 12.22 -22.44
N GLN A 110 6.16 11.76 -23.62
CA GLN A 110 6.69 10.41 -23.82
C GLN A 110 7.96 10.20 -23.00
N TRP A 111 8.90 11.15 -23.06
CA TRP A 111 10.13 11.12 -22.26
C TRP A 111 9.84 11.09 -20.75
N MET A 112 8.93 11.94 -20.26
CA MET A 112 8.56 11.94 -18.85
C MET A 112 7.85 10.63 -18.43
N GLN A 113 7.00 10.09 -19.31
CA GLN A 113 6.32 8.81 -19.07
C GLN A 113 7.32 7.67 -18.91
N GLU A 114 8.36 7.62 -19.74
CA GLU A 114 9.42 6.60 -19.62
C GLU A 114 10.12 6.68 -18.27
N ILE A 115 10.53 7.88 -17.84
CA ILE A 115 11.15 8.11 -16.54
C ILE A 115 10.22 7.71 -15.40
N LEU A 116 8.94 8.13 -15.46
CA LEU A 116 7.98 7.79 -14.41
C LEU A 116 7.75 6.29 -14.32
N ILE A 117 7.66 5.58 -15.44
CA ILE A 117 7.48 4.13 -15.45
C ILE A 117 8.69 3.44 -14.82
N GLU A 118 9.91 3.87 -15.17
CA GLU A 118 11.14 3.32 -14.61
C GLU A 118 11.18 3.49 -13.08
N GLU A 119 11.05 4.73 -12.60
CA GLU A 119 11.13 5.08 -11.19
C GLU A 119 10.00 4.46 -10.36
N LEU A 120 8.77 4.48 -10.87
CA LEU A 120 7.62 3.90 -10.15
C LEU A 120 7.67 2.38 -10.13
N THR A 121 8.22 1.72 -11.16
CA THR A 121 8.39 0.26 -11.14
C THR A 121 9.41 -0.15 -10.10
N GLU A 122 10.49 0.60 -9.91
CA GLU A 122 11.45 0.34 -8.84
C GLU A 122 10.84 0.58 -7.46
N LEU A 123 10.12 1.69 -7.29
CA LEU A 123 9.51 2.07 -6.01
C LEU A 123 8.40 1.12 -5.54
N LEU A 124 7.61 0.57 -6.46
CA LEU A 124 6.42 -0.23 -6.16
C LEU A 124 6.68 -1.75 -6.12
N ARG A 125 7.90 -2.20 -6.48
CA ARG A 125 8.33 -3.61 -6.35
C ARG A 125 8.45 -4.04 -4.88
#